data_AF-A0A3N9ULT5-F1
#
_entry.id   AF-A0A3N9ULT5-F1
#
_cell.length_a   1.000
_cell.length_b   1.000
_cell.length_c   1.000
_cell.angle_alpha   90.00
_cell.angle_beta   90.00
_cell.angle_gamma   90.00
#
_symmetry.space_group_name_H-M   'P 1'
#
loop_
_entity.id
_entity.type
_entity.pdbx_description
1 polymer ?
#
loop_
_entity_poly.entity_id
_entity_poly.type
_entity_poly.pdbx_seq_one_letter_code
_entity_poly.pdbx_strand_id
1 'polypeptide(L)'
;MSIRKVKFQRASLQLLDKIKNILESYKQKNIRVTLRQLYYQLVASGLILNTDKQYKKISGLLTNARYSGIIDWEAIEDRTRKPNIPNTFRDVPHLLQVASQCYQLNRWSNQVYYVELWTEKDAISSVISPITNKYQVSVVVNRGYSSASSMYESAQRF
;
A
#
# COMPACT_ATOMS: atom_id res chain seq x y z
N MET A 1 3.20 -1.37 22.00
CA MET A 1 4.36 -1.92 22.73
C MET A 1 5.53 -0.94 22.61
N SER A 2 6.10 -0.45 23.72
CA SER A 2 7.26 0.46 23.71
C SER A 2 8.55 -0.38 23.66
N ILE A 3 9.39 -0.14 22.66
CA ILE A 3 10.66 -0.85 22.45
C ILE A 3 11.83 -0.09 23.09
N ARG A 4 11.75 1.26 23.19
CA ARG A 4 12.76 2.08 23.88
C ARG A 4 12.19 3.40 24.38
N LYS A 5 12.76 3.93 25.47
CA LYS A 5 12.44 5.27 25.96
C LYS A 5 13.06 6.33 25.05
N VAL A 6 12.24 7.23 24.53
CA VAL A 6 12.68 8.39 23.73
C VAL A 6 12.19 9.68 24.40
N LYS A 7 13.09 10.65 24.58
CA LYS A 7 12.71 11.99 25.06
C LYS A 7 12.30 12.87 23.88
N PHE A 8 11.11 13.45 23.95
CA PHE A 8 10.59 14.37 22.95
C PHE A 8 10.60 15.81 23.48
N GLN A 9 10.87 16.76 22.60
CA GLN A 9 10.66 18.17 22.90
C GLN A 9 9.16 18.48 22.93
N ARG A 10 8.74 19.50 23.69
CA ARG A 10 7.33 19.91 23.82
C ARG A 10 6.66 20.16 22.46
N ALA A 11 7.34 20.86 21.55
CA ALA A 11 6.85 21.11 20.20
C ALA A 11 6.64 19.81 19.38
N SER A 12 7.48 18.80 19.62
CA SER A 12 7.34 17.50 18.94
C SER A 12 6.13 16.72 19.45
N LEU A 13 5.82 16.81 20.75
CA LEU A 13 4.61 16.20 21.33
C LEU A 13 3.34 16.84 20.77
N GLN A 14 3.28 18.17 20.71
CA GLN A 14 2.14 18.89 20.12
C GLN A 14 1.89 18.50 18.66
N LEU A 15 2.96 18.32 17.88
CA LEU A 15 2.84 17.85 16.50
C LEU A 15 2.38 16.39 16.43
N LEU A 16 2.89 15.53 17.33
CA LEU A 16 2.47 14.13 17.43
C LEU A 16 0.99 13.98 17.78
N ASP A 17 0.43 14.85 18.63
CA ASP A 17 -1.00 14.83 18.94
C ASP A 17 -1.85 15.15 17.70
N LYS A 18 -1.44 16.13 16.89
CA LYS A 18 -2.10 16.42 15.61
C LYS A 18 -2.00 15.25 14.64
N ILE A 19 -0.82 14.63 14.55
CA ILE A 19 -0.60 13.44 13.72
C ILE A 19 -1.50 12.29 14.18
N LYS A 20 -1.63 12.04 15.48
CA LYS A 20 -2.52 11.00 16.01
C LYS A 20 -3.95 11.19 15.58
N ASN A 21 -4.47 12.42 15.68
CA ASN A 21 -5.85 12.71 15.26
C ASN A 21 -6.05 12.41 13.77
N ILE A 22 -5.08 12.75 12.93
CA ILE A 22 -5.11 12.41 11.50
C ILE A 22 -5.12 10.88 11.33
N LEU A 23 -4.22 10.16 12.00
CA LEU A 23 -4.12 8.70 11.88
C LEU A 23 -5.38 7.98 12.36
N GLU A 24 -5.97 8.41 13.48
CA GLU A 24 -7.23 7.85 13.99
C GLU A 24 -8.39 8.07 13.01
N SER A 25 -8.46 9.22 12.34
CA SER A 25 -9.49 9.48 11.32
C SER A 25 -9.40 8.53 10.11
N TYR A 26 -8.19 8.10 9.75
CA TYR A 26 -7.98 7.11 8.69
C TYR A 26 -8.25 5.69 9.19
N LYS A 27 -7.85 5.39 10.43
CA LYS A 27 -8.11 4.11 11.08
C LYS A 27 -9.60 3.82 11.18
N GLN A 28 -10.43 4.81 11.51
CA GLN A 28 -11.89 4.69 11.53
C GLN A 28 -12.49 4.31 10.17
N LYS A 29 -11.81 4.66 9.07
CA LYS A 29 -12.20 4.29 7.70
C LYS A 29 -11.56 2.97 7.24
N ASN A 30 -10.87 2.28 8.14
CA ASN A 30 -10.08 1.09 7.85
C ASN A 30 -9.00 1.31 6.77
N ILE A 31 -8.44 2.53 6.70
CA ILE A 31 -7.40 2.92 5.76
C ILE A 31 -6.08 3.07 6.52
N ARG A 32 -5.03 2.38 6.06
CA ARG A 32 -3.66 2.62 6.51
C ARG A 32 -3.00 3.64 5.58
N VAL A 33 -2.32 4.64 6.16
CA VAL A 33 -1.66 5.71 5.41
C VAL A 33 -0.16 5.50 5.35
N THR A 34 0.45 5.84 4.22
CA THR A 34 1.90 5.85 4.06
C THR A 34 2.51 7.12 4.67
N LEU A 35 3.81 7.08 4.99
CA LEU A 35 4.57 8.26 5.45
C LEU A 35 4.40 9.46 4.51
N ARG A 36 4.44 9.21 3.20
CA ARG A 36 4.30 10.26 2.18
C ARG A 36 2.91 10.87 2.16
N GLN A 37 1.86 10.04 2.27
CA GLN A 37 0.48 10.54 2.35
C GLN A 37 0.27 11.40 3.60
N LEU A 38 0.73 10.93 4.77
CA LEU A 38 0.66 11.70 6.01
C LEU A 38 1.42 13.03 5.86
N TYR A 39 2.62 13.01 5.28
CA TYR A 39 3.41 14.22 5.05
C TYR A 39 2.64 15.25 4.20
N TYR A 40 2.02 14.84 3.10
CA TYR A 40 1.25 15.76 2.28
C TYR A 40 0.00 16.28 2.99
N GLN A 41 -0.65 15.47 3.83
CA GLN A 41 -1.75 15.96 4.67
C GLN A 41 -1.28 17.03 5.67
N LEU A 42 -0.10 16.87 6.26
CA LEU A 42 0.49 17.88 7.15
C LEU A 42 0.86 19.17 6.41
N VAL A 43 1.33 19.06 5.16
CA VAL A 43 1.59 20.22 4.29
C VAL A 43 0.29 20.92 3.91
N ALA A 44 -0.72 20.17 3.46
CA ALA A 44 -2.01 20.71 3.03
C ALA A 44 -2.78 21.39 4.19
N SER A 45 -2.61 20.90 5.41
CA SER A 45 -3.16 21.51 6.64
C SER A 45 -2.33 22.70 7.18
N GLY A 46 -1.25 23.09 6.49
CA GLY A 46 -0.39 24.20 6.88
C GLY A 46 0.44 23.95 8.14
N LEU A 47 0.54 22.69 8.60
CA LEU A 47 1.27 22.34 9.82
C LEU A 47 2.78 22.27 9.62
N ILE A 48 3.22 21.96 8.39
CA ILE A 48 4.64 21.90 8.02
C ILE A 48 4.84 22.46 6.61
N LEU A 49 6.08 22.92 6.34
CA LEU A 49 6.49 23.34 5.00
C LEU A 49 6.85 22.14 4.12
N ASN A 50 6.55 22.25 2.82
CA ASN A 50 6.93 21.24 1.85
C ASN A 50 8.44 21.32 1.50
N THR A 51 9.28 20.70 2.32
CA THR A 51 10.74 20.67 2.13
C THR A 51 11.31 19.31 2.52
N ASP A 52 12.39 18.90 1.85
CA ASP A 52 13.09 17.64 2.16
C ASP A 52 13.59 17.57 3.60
N LYS A 53 14.02 18.72 4.15
CA LYS A 53 14.44 18.83 5.56
C LYS A 53 13.29 18.48 6.51
N GLN A 54 12.08 18.99 6.24
CA GLN A 54 10.90 18.65 7.04
C GLN A 54 10.51 17.19 6.85
N TYR A 55 10.56 16.66 5.62
CA TYR A 55 10.28 15.26 5.38
C TYR A 55 11.19 14.34 6.20
N LYS A 56 12.50 14.57 6.21
CA LYS A 56 13.47 13.83 7.03
C LYS A 56 13.16 13.97 8.53
N LYS A 57 12.79 15.18 8.98
CA LYS A 57 12.43 15.44 10.38
C LYS A 57 11.17 14.66 10.81
N ILE A 58 10.12 14.67 9.99
CA ILE A 58 8.88 13.93 10.25
C ILE A 58 9.12 12.42 10.24
N SER A 59 9.90 11.92 9.29
CA SER A 59 10.30 10.50 9.23
C SER A 59 10.99 10.04 10.51
N GLY A 60 11.98 10.82 11.00
CA GLY A 60 12.67 10.55 12.26
C GLY A 60 11.74 10.65 13.48
N LEU A 61 10.86 11.65 13.52
CA LEU A 61 9.89 11.85 14.60
C LEU A 61 8.91 10.67 14.70
N LEU A 62 8.31 10.24 13.59
CA LEU A 62 7.40 9.09 13.57
C LEU A 62 8.10 7.79 13.93
N THR A 63 9.35 7.62 13.49
CA THR A 63 10.16 6.46 13.87
C THR A 63 10.34 6.42 15.39
N ASN A 64 10.76 7.52 15.99
CA ASN A 64 10.90 7.62 17.44
C ASN A 64 9.58 7.43 18.19
N ALA A 65 8.48 7.98 17.68
CA ALA A 65 7.16 7.85 18.29
C ALA A 65 6.63 6.40 18.25
N ARG A 66 6.94 5.63 17.21
CA ARG A 66 6.65 4.19 17.16
C ARG A 66 7.50 3.39 18.14
N TYR A 67 8.80 3.68 18.18
CA TYR A 67 9.72 3.06 19.15
C TYR A 67 9.34 3.31 20.61
N SER A 68 8.80 4.49 20.94
CA SER A 68 8.32 4.83 22.28
C SER A 68 6.90 4.32 22.57
N GLY A 69 6.22 3.70 21.60
CA GLY A 69 4.84 3.24 21.73
C GLY A 69 3.78 4.36 21.74
N ILE A 70 4.16 5.60 21.40
CA ILE A 70 3.22 6.72 21.27
C ILE A 70 2.32 6.54 20.04
N ILE A 71 2.88 6.03 18.94
CA ILE A 71 2.16 5.70 17.70
C ILE A 71 2.25 4.19 17.48
N ASP A 72 1.15 3.57 17.07
CA ASP A 72 1.12 2.14 16.73
C ASP A 72 1.99 1.85 15.50
N TRP A 73 2.68 0.71 15.49
CA TRP A 73 3.43 0.23 14.34
C TRP A 73 2.52 0.03 13.11
N GLU A 74 1.26 -0.32 13.33
CA GLU A 74 0.28 -0.52 12.26
C GLU A 74 -0.30 0.79 11.70
N ALA A 75 -0.07 1.93 12.35
CA ALA A 75 -0.68 3.19 11.95
C ALA A 75 -0.08 3.76 10.65
N ILE A 76 1.13 3.33 10.28
CA ILE A 76 1.82 3.77 9.05
C ILE A 76 2.16 2.54 8.21
N GLU A 77 1.73 2.55 6.96
CA GLU A 77 2.04 1.49 5.99
C GLU A 77 3.32 1.82 5.20
N ASP A 78 4.26 0.87 5.16
CA ASP A 78 5.38 0.89 4.22
C ASP A 78 5.04 -0.01 3.02
N ARG A 79 4.72 0.62 1.88
CA ARG A 79 4.36 -0.10 0.65
C ARG A 79 5.56 -0.49 -0.21
N THR A 80 6.74 0.09 0.02
CA THR A 80 7.90 -0.10 -0.88
C THR A 80 8.78 -1.28 -0.46
N ARG A 81 8.66 -1.74 0.79
CA ARG A 81 9.51 -2.79 1.36
C ARG A 81 8.70 -3.98 1.86
N LYS A 82 7.88 -4.57 0.99
CA LYS A 82 7.26 -5.87 1.29
C LYS A 82 8.29 -6.95 0.99
N PRO A 83 8.78 -7.72 2.00
CA PRO A 83 9.62 -8.86 1.72
C PRO A 83 8.83 -9.84 0.85
N ASN A 84 9.49 -10.39 -0.18
CA ASN A 84 8.93 -11.51 -0.91
C ASN A 84 9.04 -12.75 -0.01
N ILE A 85 7.99 -13.02 0.75
CA ILE A 85 7.92 -14.18 1.64
C ILE A 85 7.35 -15.33 0.80
N PRO A 86 8.08 -16.44 0.63
CA PRO A 86 7.54 -17.60 -0.07
C PRO A 86 6.31 -18.15 0.67
N ASN A 87 5.32 -18.59 -0.09
CA ASN A 87 4.16 -19.27 0.49
C ASN A 87 4.63 -20.56 1.17
N THR A 88 4.45 -20.64 2.48
CA THR A 88 4.78 -21.82 3.28
C THR A 88 3.52 -22.30 4.00
N PHE A 89 3.36 -23.61 4.07
CA PHE A 89 2.21 -24.24 4.72
C PHE A 89 2.73 -25.20 5.79
N ARG A 90 2.06 -25.20 6.95
CA ARG A 90 2.44 -26.09 8.06
C ARG A 90 2.25 -27.57 7.69
N ASP A 91 1.16 -27.88 7.01
CA ASP A 91 0.74 -29.23 6.64
C ASP A 91 -0.26 -29.19 5.45
N VAL A 92 -0.64 -30.38 4.97
CA VAL A 92 -1.59 -30.54 3.86
C VAL A 92 -2.99 -29.98 4.21
N PRO A 93 -3.57 -30.22 5.40
CA PRO A 93 -4.84 -29.59 5.79
C PRO A 93 -4.82 -28.05 5.69
N HIS A 94 -3.74 -27.40 6.16
CA HIS A 94 -3.57 -25.96 6.06
C HIS A 94 -3.51 -25.49 4.60
N LEU A 95 -2.81 -26.22 3.72
CA LEU A 95 -2.82 -25.95 2.29
C LEU A 95 -4.24 -26.02 1.70
N LEU A 96 -4.99 -27.09 2.00
CA LEU A 96 -6.36 -27.27 1.51
C LEU A 96 -7.31 -26.19 2.02
N GLN A 97 -7.16 -25.77 3.29
CA GLN A 97 -7.93 -24.68 3.86
C GLN A 97 -7.69 -23.38 3.09
N VAL A 98 -6.43 -22.99 2.86
CA VAL A 98 -6.12 -21.78 2.09
C VAL A 98 -6.62 -21.90 0.66
N ALA A 99 -6.41 -23.05 0.01
CA ALA A 99 -6.90 -23.31 -1.33
C ALA A 99 -8.42 -23.14 -1.43
N SER A 100 -9.19 -23.67 -0.47
CA SER A 100 -10.66 -23.52 -0.45
C SER A 100 -11.13 -22.06 -0.37
N GLN A 101 -10.33 -21.18 0.25
CA GLN A 101 -10.66 -19.76 0.40
C GLN A 101 -10.31 -18.92 -0.83
N CYS A 102 -9.28 -19.32 -1.59
CA CYS A 102 -8.80 -18.56 -2.74
C CYS A 102 -9.14 -19.19 -4.10
N TYR A 103 -9.66 -20.41 -4.11
CA TYR A 103 -9.99 -21.13 -5.33
C TYR A 103 -11.03 -20.38 -6.16
N GLN A 104 -10.65 -20.05 -7.39
CA GLN A 104 -11.54 -19.44 -8.37
C GLN A 104 -11.27 -20.08 -9.73
N LEU A 105 -12.34 -20.44 -10.43
CA LEU A 105 -12.25 -20.81 -11.84
C LEU A 105 -11.97 -19.58 -12.70
N ASN A 106 -11.30 -19.79 -13.84
CA ASN A 106 -11.09 -18.75 -14.83
C ASN A 106 -12.44 -18.38 -15.48
N ARG A 107 -12.92 -17.18 -15.21
CA ARG A 107 -14.20 -16.66 -15.72
C ARG A 107 -14.22 -16.41 -17.23
N TRP A 108 -13.04 -16.23 -17.83
CA TRP A 108 -12.89 -16.00 -19.27
C TRP A 108 -12.79 -17.28 -20.08
N SER A 109 -12.71 -18.44 -19.42
CA SER A 109 -12.70 -19.72 -20.12
C SER A 109 -13.99 -19.88 -20.93
N ASN A 110 -13.85 -20.23 -22.21
CA ASN A 110 -14.95 -20.42 -23.17
C ASN A 110 -15.79 -19.17 -23.48
N GLN A 111 -15.31 -17.97 -23.16
CA GLN A 111 -15.96 -16.73 -23.60
C GLN A 111 -15.58 -16.40 -25.05
N VAL A 112 -16.51 -15.82 -25.81
CA VAL A 112 -16.29 -15.38 -27.19
C VAL A 112 -15.30 -14.21 -27.25
N TYR A 113 -15.26 -13.39 -26.19
CA TYR A 113 -14.43 -12.20 -26.10
C TYR A 113 -13.61 -12.24 -24.81
N TYR A 114 -12.35 -11.82 -24.92
CA TYR A 114 -11.44 -11.61 -23.79
C TYR A 114 -11.14 -10.12 -23.67
N VAL A 115 -11.33 -9.57 -22.48
CA VAL A 115 -11.21 -8.13 -22.22
C VAL A 115 -10.03 -7.87 -21.31
N GLU A 116 -9.16 -6.96 -21.72
CA GLU A 116 -8.06 -6.42 -20.91
C GLU A 116 -8.23 -4.91 -20.70
N LEU A 117 -7.77 -4.42 -19.54
CA LEU A 117 -7.74 -3.00 -19.23
C LEU A 117 -6.30 -2.48 -19.31
N TRP A 118 -6.06 -1.57 -20.26
CA TRP A 118 -4.74 -1.03 -20.52
C TRP A 118 -4.62 0.39 -19.96
N THR A 119 -3.54 0.67 -19.23
CA THR A 119 -3.24 1.99 -18.70
C THR A 119 -1.78 2.36 -18.96
N GLU A 120 -1.53 3.61 -19.30
CA GLU A 120 -0.16 4.10 -19.45
C GLU A 120 0.51 4.29 -18.07
N LYS A 121 -0.25 4.80 -17.09
CA LYS A 121 0.27 5.30 -15.82
C LYS A 121 0.14 4.26 -14.72
N ASP A 122 1.27 3.78 -14.21
CA ASP A 122 1.32 2.79 -13.13
C ASP A 122 0.63 3.26 -11.84
N ALA A 123 0.64 4.57 -11.56
CA ALA A 123 -0.07 5.10 -10.39
C ALA A 123 -1.58 4.75 -10.38
N ILE A 124 -2.19 4.62 -11.56
CA ILE A 124 -3.62 4.30 -11.71
C ILE A 124 -3.88 2.81 -11.46
N SER A 125 -2.91 1.92 -11.72
CA SER A 125 -3.06 0.47 -11.55
C SER A 125 -3.58 0.12 -10.15
N SER A 126 -3.00 0.75 -9.12
CA SER A 126 -3.40 0.56 -7.73
C SER A 126 -4.86 0.91 -7.40
N VAL A 127 -5.48 1.82 -8.18
CA VAL A 127 -6.87 2.25 -7.98
C VAL A 127 -7.84 1.33 -8.73
N ILE A 128 -7.45 0.84 -9.92
CA ILE A 128 -8.30 0.00 -10.77
C ILE A 128 -8.22 -1.49 -10.39
N SER A 129 -7.07 -1.97 -9.89
CA SER A 129 -6.87 -3.38 -9.55
C SER A 129 -7.93 -3.95 -8.60
N PRO A 130 -8.38 -3.27 -7.53
CA PRO A 130 -9.46 -3.79 -6.67
C PRO A 130 -10.77 -4.05 -7.44
N ILE A 131 -11.08 -3.22 -8.44
CA ILE A 131 -12.27 -3.34 -9.26
C ILE A 131 -12.10 -4.47 -10.28
N THR A 132 -10.97 -4.49 -11.00
CA THR A 132 -10.72 -5.49 -12.05
C THR A 132 -10.53 -6.89 -11.49
N ASN A 133 -9.92 -7.04 -10.31
CA ASN A 133 -9.75 -8.33 -9.63
C ASN A 133 -11.09 -9.01 -9.34
N LYS A 134 -12.15 -8.24 -9.01
CA LYS A 134 -13.50 -8.78 -8.81
C LYS A 134 -14.05 -9.48 -10.06
N TYR A 135 -13.65 -9.00 -11.23
CA TYR A 135 -14.08 -9.53 -12.54
C TYR A 135 -13.01 -10.39 -13.23
N GLN A 136 -11.86 -10.63 -12.58
CA GLN A 136 -10.70 -11.29 -13.17
C GLN A 136 -10.22 -10.63 -14.48
N VAL A 137 -10.41 -9.32 -14.64
CA VAL A 137 -9.92 -8.56 -15.81
C VAL A 137 -8.44 -8.27 -15.64
N SER A 138 -7.62 -8.68 -16.61
CA SER A 138 -6.19 -8.38 -16.65
C SER A 138 -5.94 -6.88 -16.83
N VAL A 139 -5.05 -6.32 -16.01
CA VAL A 139 -4.62 -4.91 -16.13
C VAL A 139 -3.20 -4.88 -16.67
N VAL A 140 -3.01 -4.22 -17.81
CA VAL A 140 -1.70 -4.04 -18.46
C VAL A 140 -1.24 -2.59 -18.28
N VAL A 141 0.00 -2.41 -17.83
CA VAL A 141 0.59 -1.08 -17.61
C VAL A 141 1.77 -0.86 -18.57
N ASN A 142 1.62 0.07 -19.52
CA ASN A 142 2.63 0.27 -20.57
C ASN A 142 3.79 1.20 -20.17
N ARG A 143 3.69 1.92 -19.04
CA ARG A 143 4.75 2.82 -18.51
C ARG A 143 5.40 3.69 -19.60
N GLY A 144 4.61 4.20 -20.55
CA GLY A 144 5.07 4.84 -21.78
C GLY A 144 5.06 3.86 -22.96
N TYR A 145 6.23 3.36 -23.36
CA TYR A 145 6.37 2.47 -24.52
C TYR A 145 6.21 0.99 -24.15
N SER A 146 5.38 0.28 -24.92
CA SER A 146 5.27 -1.17 -24.85
C SER A 146 6.50 -1.82 -25.47
N SER A 147 7.13 -2.77 -24.77
CA SER A 147 8.17 -3.60 -25.38
C SER A 147 7.55 -4.55 -26.42
N ALA A 148 8.32 -4.91 -27.45
CA ALA A 148 7.87 -5.86 -28.46
C ALA A 148 7.47 -7.22 -27.83
N SER A 149 8.20 -7.67 -26.80
CA SER A 149 7.86 -8.88 -26.04
C SER A 149 6.52 -8.77 -25.33
N SER A 150 6.21 -7.62 -24.70
CA SER A 150 4.93 -7.39 -24.04
C SER A 150 3.76 -7.44 -25.01
N MET A 151 3.94 -6.90 -26.23
CA MET A 151 2.91 -6.95 -27.28
C MET A 151 2.72 -8.37 -27.81
N TYR A 152 3.82 -9.10 -28.03
CA TYR A 152 3.76 -10.50 -28.45
C TYR A 152 3.06 -11.39 -27.42
N GLU A 153 3.42 -11.29 -26.14
CA GLU A 153 2.77 -12.04 -25.07
C GLU A 153 1.29 -11.67 -24.94
N SER A 154 0.94 -10.39 -25.06
CA SER A 154 -0.46 -9.96 -24.97
C SER A 154 -1.30 -10.52 -26.13
N ALA A 155 -0.72 -10.62 -27.33
CA ALA A 155 -1.36 -11.26 -28.48
C ALA A 155 -1.50 -12.79 -28.33
N GLN A 156 -0.76 -13.42 -27.43
CA GLN A 156 -0.84 -14.87 -27.16
C GLN A 156 -1.76 -15.25 -26.00
N ARG A 157 -2.28 -14.28 -25.23
CA ARG A 157 -3.13 -14.58 -24.05
C ARG A 157 -4.53 -15.04 -24.41
N PHE A 158 -5.00 -14.78 -25.63
CA PHE A 158 -6.31 -15.19 -26.13
C PHE A 158 -6.24 -15.50 -27.63
#